data_AF-A0A9W6G6S3-F1
#
_entry.id   AF-A0A9W6G6S3-F1
#
_cell.length_a   1.000
_cell.length_b   1.000
_cell.length_c   1.000
_cell.angle_alpha   90.00
_cell.angle_beta   90.00
_cell.angle_gamma   90.00
#
_symmetry.space_group_name_H-M   'P 1'
#
loop_
_entity.id
_entity.type
_entity.pdbx_description
1 polymer ?
#
loop_
_entity_poly.entity_id
_entity_poly.type
_entity_poly.pdbx_seq_one_letter_code
_entity_poly.pdbx_strand_id
1 'polypeptide(L)'
;MGIDIARAALDAGHRVVATARDAANVTKALGEHEHLLAVSLDVTDEAAADAVTAAALERFGRIDVLVNNAGNFYAGFFEEISR
;
A
#
# COMPACT_ATOMS: atom_id res chain seq x y z
N MET A 1 8.06 7.99 -3.56
CA MET A 1 6.79 8.62 -3.15
C MET A 1 5.99 7.77 -2.18
N GLY A 2 5.40 6.63 -2.57
CA GLY A 2 4.56 5.84 -1.64
C GLY A 2 5.26 5.41 -0.34
N ILE A 3 6.47 4.85 -0.45
CA ILE A 3 7.30 4.49 0.71
C ILE A 3 7.67 5.71 1.57
N ASP A 4 7.94 6.87 0.95
CA ASP A 4 8.32 8.08 1.68
C ASP A 4 7.14 8.64 2.49
N ILE A 5 5.93 8.58 1.94
CA ILE A 5 4.69 8.93 2.67
C ILE A 5 4.49 7.98 3.86
N ALA A 6 4.62 6.67 3.62
CA ALA A 6 4.48 5.67 4.68
C ALA A 6 5.52 5.87 5.79
N ARG A 7 6.78 6.14 5.44
CA ARG A 7 7.85 6.42 6.39
C ARG A 7 7.55 7.67 7.22
N ALA A 8 7.19 8.78 6.57
CA ALA A 8 6.87 10.02 7.27
C ALA A 8 5.68 9.85 8.25
N ALA A 9 4.66 9.07 7.87
CA ALA A 9 3.54 8.77 8.74
C ALA A 9 3.95 7.90 9.95
N LEU A 10 4.78 6.89 9.74
CA LEU A 10 5.34 6.07 10.83
C LEU A 10 6.21 6.91 11.77
N ASP A 11 7.10 7.75 11.24
CA ASP A 11 7.97 8.64 12.01
C ASP A 11 7.16 9.66 12.84
N ALA A 12 5.97 10.04 12.37
CA ALA A 12 5.01 10.87 13.11
C ALA A 12 4.19 10.10 14.17
N GLY A 13 4.44 8.79 14.33
CA GLY A 13 3.75 7.93 15.30
C GLY A 13 2.39 7.41 14.84
N HIS A 14 2.05 7.56 13.56
CA HIS A 14 0.80 7.02 13.02
C HIS A 14 0.90 5.52 12.74
N ARG A 15 -0.28 4.90 12.63
CA ARG A 15 -0.43 3.50 12.23
C ARG A 15 -0.65 3.45 10.73
N VAL A 16 0.11 2.62 10.04
CA VAL A 16 0.16 2.58 8.58
C VAL A 16 -0.14 1.16 8.11
N VAL A 17 -1.13 1.05 7.22
CA VAL A 17 -1.29 -0.12 6.36
C VAL A 17 -0.68 0.25 5.02
N ALA A 18 0.43 -0.40 4.65
CA ALA A 18 1.14 -0.13 3.41
C ALA A 18 1.02 -1.33 2.48
N THR A 19 0.52 -1.08 1.28
CA THR A 19 0.27 -2.14 0.29
C THR A 19 1.19 -2.02 -0.92
N ALA A 20 1.52 -3.18 -1.48
CA ALA A 20 2.23 -3.33 -2.75
C ALA A 20 1.86 -4.69 -3.36
N ARG A 21 2.16 -4.93 -4.64
CA ARG A 21 1.98 -6.28 -5.22
C ARG A 21 2.80 -7.36 -4.47
N ASP A 22 3.92 -6.95 -3.88
CA ASP A 22 4.74 -7.79 -3.03
C ASP A 22 5.06 -7.02 -1.73
N ALA A 23 4.43 -7.46 -0.62
CA ALA A 23 4.59 -6.89 0.70
C ALA A 23 6.05 -6.92 1.21
N ALA A 24 6.87 -7.86 0.75
CA ALA A 24 8.27 -7.94 1.16
C ALA A 24 9.07 -6.70 0.76
N ASN A 25 8.66 -6.00 -0.31
CA ASN A 25 9.28 -4.74 -0.70
C ASN A 25 8.97 -3.60 0.30
N VAL A 26 7.79 -3.64 0.93
CA VAL A 26 7.41 -2.67 1.97
C VAL A 26 8.25 -2.91 3.22
N THR A 27 8.30 -4.16 3.72
CA THR A 27 9.07 -4.49 4.93
C THR A 27 10.57 -4.31 4.70
N LYS A 28 11.10 -4.61 3.52
CA LYS A 28 12.50 -4.31 3.16
C LYS A 28 12.81 -2.81 3.24
N ALA A 29 11.87 -1.95 2.86
CA ALA A 29 12.08 -0.50 2.80
C ALA A 29 11.83 0.22 4.13
N LEU A 30 10.91 -0.29 4.96
CA LEU A 30 10.46 0.35 6.20
C LEU A 30 10.88 -0.40 7.48
N GLY A 31 11.34 -1.64 7.34
CA GLY A 31 11.56 -2.56 8.47
C GLY A 31 10.26 -3.15 9.00
N GLU A 32 10.40 -4.07 9.96
CA GLU A 32 9.29 -4.52 10.80
C GLU A 32 8.98 -3.43 11.84
N HIS A 33 7.70 -3.12 12.04
CA HIS A 33 7.28 -2.11 13.00
C HIS A 33 5.90 -2.44 13.57
N GLU A 34 5.70 -2.26 14.88
CA GLU A 34 4.39 -2.48 15.53
C GLU A 34 3.22 -1.70 14.88
N HIS A 35 3.48 -0.49 14.39
CA HIS A 35 2.51 0.39 13.75
C HIS A 35 2.41 0.18 12.24
N LEU A 36 3.17 -0.76 11.67
CA LEU A 36 3.13 -1.08 10.24
C LEU A 36 2.43 -2.42 10.04
N LEU A 37 1.45 -2.43 9.14
CA LEU A 37 0.91 -3.63 8.53
C LEU A 37 1.24 -3.61 7.04
N ALA A 38 2.21 -4.40 6.61
CA ALA A 38 2.55 -4.58 5.20
C ALA A 38 1.73 -5.71 4.59
N VAL A 39 0.97 -5.44 3.52
CA VAL A 39 0.08 -6.44 2.90
C VAL A 39 0.20 -6.44 1.38
N SER A 40 0.19 -7.63 0.78
CA SER A 40 0.17 -7.76 -0.67
C SER A 40 -1.21 -7.39 -1.22
N LEU A 41 -1.25 -6.53 -2.23
CA LEU A 41 -2.49 -6.11 -2.89
C LEU A 41 -2.23 -5.82 -4.37
N ASP A 42 -3.01 -6.46 -5.23
CA ASP A 42 -3.32 -5.94 -6.56
C ASP A 42 -4.57 -5.07 -6.44
N VAL A 43 -4.44 -3.76 -6.69
CA VAL A 43 -5.54 -2.80 -6.55
C VAL A 43 -6.65 -3.00 -7.60
N THR A 44 -6.43 -3.85 -8.60
CA THR A 44 -7.46 -4.23 -9.58
C THR A 44 -8.33 -5.40 -9.12
N ASP A 45 -7.96 -6.06 -8.02
CA ASP A 45 -8.72 -7.13 -7.39
C ASP A 45 -9.52 -6.57 -6.20
N GLU A 46 -10.84 -6.48 -6.39
CA GLU A 46 -11.78 -5.95 -5.39
C GLU A 46 -11.84 -6.83 -4.14
N ALA A 47 -11.82 -8.15 -4.29
CA ALA A 47 -11.85 -9.06 -3.15
C ALA A 47 -10.56 -8.98 -2.31
N ALA A 48 -9.42 -8.77 -2.97
CA ALA A 48 -8.17 -8.49 -2.27
C ALA A 48 -8.22 -7.16 -1.52
N ALA A 49 -8.83 -6.11 -2.11
CA ALA A 49 -8.99 -4.81 -1.45
C ALA A 49 -9.89 -4.90 -0.20
N ASP A 50 -10.98 -5.67 -0.28
CA ASP A 50 -11.85 -5.96 0.87
C ASP A 50 -11.10 -6.69 1.98
N ALA A 51 -10.29 -7.69 1.63
CA ALA A 51 -9.49 -8.45 2.59
C ALA A 51 -8.46 -7.56 3.31
N VAL A 52 -7.78 -6.65 2.59
CA VAL A 52 -6.86 -5.68 3.20
C VAL A 52 -7.60 -4.73 4.12
N THR A 53 -8.78 -4.26 3.71
CA THR A 53 -9.61 -3.37 4.53
C THR A 53 -10.04 -4.05 5.82
N ALA A 54 -10.47 -5.32 5.75
CA ALA A 54 -10.79 -6.11 6.92
C ALA A 54 -9.58 -6.28 7.85
N ALA A 55 -8.41 -6.62 7.32
CA ALA A 55 -7.18 -6.75 8.10
C ALA A 55 -6.76 -5.42 8.77
N ALA A 56 -6.94 -4.29 8.08
CA ALA A 56 -6.69 -2.96 8.63
C ALA A 56 -7.60 -2.66 9.82
N LEU A 57 -8.89 -2.99 9.70
CA LEU A 57 -9.88 -2.81 10.76
C LEU A 57 -9.62 -3.77 11.93
N GLU A 58 -9.24 -5.02 11.67
CA GLU A 58 -8.88 -5.98 12.72
C GLU A 58 -7.66 -5.50 13.52
N ARG A 59 -6.61 -5.05 12.82
CA ARG A 59 -5.35 -4.66 13.45
C ARG A 59 -5.43 -3.30 14.17
N PHE A 60 -6.14 -2.33 13.60
CA PHE A 60 -6.09 -0.92 14.03
C PHE A 60 -7.46 -0.30 14.36
N GLY A 61 -8.56 -0.99 14.08
CA GLY A 61 -9.93 -0.63 14.48
C GLY A 61 -10.63 0.39 13.59
N ARG A 62 -9.89 1.16 12.77
CA ARG A 62 -10.44 2.21 11.89
C ARG A 62 -9.47 2.57 10.78
N ILE A 63 -9.98 3.21 9.74
CA ILE A 63 -9.20 3.86 8.68
C ILE A 63 -9.54 5.36 8.70
N ASP A 64 -8.52 6.20 8.90
CA ASP A 64 -8.67 7.66 8.99
C ASP A 64 -8.39 8.36 7.66
N VAL A 65 -7.42 7.84 6.91
CA VAL A 65 -6.91 8.44 5.68
C VAL A 65 -6.64 7.31 4.67
N LEU A 66 -7.03 7.53 3.42
CA LEU A 66 -6.69 6.67 2.28
C LEU A 66 -5.78 7.43 1.32
N VAL A 67 -4.66 6.81 0.94
CA VAL A 67 -3.72 7.35 -0.04
C VAL A 67 -3.70 6.44 -1.27
N ASN A 68 -4.39 6.85 -2.33
CA ASN A 68 -4.40 6.14 -3.62
C ASN A 68 -3.12 6.45 -4.41
N ASN A 69 -2.02 5.79 -4.05
CA ASN A 69 -0.69 5.99 -4.65
C ASN A 69 -0.24 4.82 -5.58
N ALA A 70 -1.06 3.79 -5.78
CA ALA A 70 -0.74 2.74 -6.74
C ALA A 70 -0.85 3.28 -8.18
N GLY A 71 0.23 3.21 -8.95
CA GLY A 71 0.25 3.67 -10.33
C GLY A 71 1.33 2.98 -11.15
N ASN A 72 0.98 2.62 -12.39
CA ASN A 72 1.94 2.21 -13.41
C ASN A 72 1.96 3.29 -14.48
N PHE A 73 3.16 3.70 -14.90
CA PHE A 73 3.33 4.65 -15.99
C PHE A 73 3.79 3.90 -17.23
N TYR A 74 3.10 4.12 -18.35
CA TYR A 74 3.46 3.59 -19.65
C TYR A 74 3.79 4.76 -20.58
N ALA A 75 4.96 4.72 -21.20
CA ALA A 75 5.39 5.72 -22.17
C ALA A 75 5.51 5.07 -23.55
N GLY A 76 4.86 5.65 -24.56
CA GLY A 76 4.87 5.17 -25.94
C GLY A 76 3.73 5.77 -26.76
N PHE A 77 3.70 5.46 -28.06
CA PHE A 77 2.53 5.76 -28.89
C PHE A 77 1.36 4.87 -28.46
N PHE A 78 0.15 5.43 -28.48
CA PHE A 78 -1.05 4.72 -28.03
C PHE A 78 -1.24 3.38 -28.78
N GLU A 79 -0.86 3.32 -30.07
CA GLU A 79 -0.98 2.11 -30.88
C GLU A 79 0.00 0.99 -30.52
N GLU A 80 1.07 1.29 -29.76
CA GLU A 80 2.15 0.34 -29.43
C GLU A 80 2.07 -0.18 -27.99
N ILE A 81 1.19 0.39 -27.14
CA ILE A 81 1.02 -0.01 -25.75
C ILE A 81 0.02 -1.17 -25.69
N SER A 82 0.52 -2.37 -25.33
CA SER A 82 -0.31 -3.53 -25.00
C SER A 82 -0.37 -3.72 -23.47
N ARG A 83 -1.56 -4.07 -22.96
CA ARG A 83 -1.82 -4.31 -21.53
C ARG A 83 -1.44 -5.73 -21.13
#